data_AF-A0A0A3IRM8-F1
#
_entry.id   AF-A0A0A3IRM8-F1
#
_cell.length_a   1.000
_cell.length_b   1.000
_cell.length_c   1.000
_cell.angle_alpha   90.00
_cell.angle_beta   90.00
_cell.angle_gamma   90.00
#
_symmetry.space_group_name_H-M   'P 1'
#
loop_
_entity.id
_entity.type
_entity.pdbx_description
1 polymer ?
#
loop_
_entity_poly.entity_id
_entity_poly.type
_entity_poly.pdbx_seq_one_letter_code
_entity_poly.pdbx_strand_id
1 'polypeptide(L)' 'MEILWEIYGMRNYLKLSQRQIAEQMGVSRSAVNDVENMRRNPSASFLAAFNRTFEKYKTPDFYLFLNSFKKIVYKYPI' A
#
# COMPACT_ATOMS: atom_id res chain seq x y z
N MET A 1 -6.88 -0.05 -9.87
CA MET A 1 -7.51 -0.82 -8.79
C MET A 1 -6.55 -1.83 -8.15
N GLU A 2 -5.79 -2.62 -8.91
CA GLU A 2 -4.81 -3.56 -8.37
C GLU A 2 -3.67 -2.90 -7.56
N ILE A 3 -3.13 -1.78 -8.04
CA ILE A 3 -2.01 -1.10 -7.36
C ILE A 3 -2.37 -0.55 -5.97
N LEU A 4 -3.62 -0.14 -5.76
CA LEU A 4 -4.10 0.34 -4.47
C LEU A 4 -4.16 -0.80 -3.45
N TRP A 5 -4.56 -1.99 -3.90
CA TRP A 5 -4.49 -3.20 -3.09
C TRP A 5 -3.05 -3.58 -2.77
N GLU A 6 -2.11 -3.43 -3.69
CA GLU A 6 -0.69 -3.65 -3.39
C GLU A 6 -0.18 -2.69 -2.33
N ILE A 7 -0.51 -1.39 -2.43
CA ILE A 7 -0.10 -0.37 -1.45
C ILE A 7 -0.67 -0.69 -0.06
N TYR A 8 -1.98 -0.89 0.02
CA TYR A 8 -2.66 -1.19 1.28
C TYR A 8 -2.23 -2.55 1.85
N GLY A 9 -2.13 -3.56 1.00
CA GLY A 9 -1.69 -4.91 1.36
C GLY A 9 -0.25 -4.92 1.85
N MET A 10 0.67 -4.20 1.20
CA MET A 10 2.07 -4.12 1.61
C MET A 10 2.19 -3.55 3.02
N ARG A 11 1.44 -2.49 3.33
CA ARG A 11 1.40 -1.91 4.68
C ARG A 11 0.99 -2.95 5.73
N ASN A 12 -0.06 -3.72 5.45
CA ASN A 12 -0.58 -4.72 6.38
C ASN A 12 0.34 -5.96 6.49
N TYR A 13 0.92 -6.40 5.38
CA TYR A 13 1.89 -7.50 5.33
C TYR A 13 3.10 -7.20 6.20
N LEU A 14 3.63 -5.98 6.12
CA LEU A 14 4.76 -5.51 6.91
C LEU A 14 4.36 -5.00 8.31
N LYS A 15 3.07 -5.05 8.66
CA LYS A 15 2.51 -4.58 9.94
C LYS A 15 2.87 -3.12 10.27
N LEU A 16 2.87 -2.26 9.26
CA LEU A 16 3.19 -0.85 9.38
C LEU A 16 1.93 0.00 9.62
N SER A 17 2.06 1.06 10.40
CA SER A 17 1.08 2.14 10.43
C SER A 17 1.18 2.99 9.15
N GLN A 18 0.14 3.79 8.85
CA GLN A 18 0.19 4.75 7.74
C GLN A 18 1.33 5.75 7.86
N ARG A 19 1.71 6.11 9.10
CA ARG A 19 2.85 6.98 9.36
C ARG A 19 4.17 6.30 8.99
N GLN A 20 4.39 5.07 9.44
CA GLN A 20 5.63 4.34 9.21
C GLN A 20 5.86 4.04 7.72
N ILE A 21 4.83 3.62 6.98
CA ILE A 21 4.97 3.38 5.54
C ILE A 21 5.26 4.69 4.79
N ALA A 22 4.64 5.81 5.21
CA ALA A 22 4.90 7.12 4.63
C ALA A 22 6.35 7.58 4.88
N GLU A 23 6.86 7.38 6.09
CA GLU A 23 8.25 7.66 6.46
C GLU A 23 9.23 6.85 5.60
N GLN A 24 8.97 5.55 5.37
CA GLN A 24 9.81 4.72 4.50
C GLN A 24 9.81 5.17 3.05
N MET A 25 8.65 5.64 2.55
CA MET A 25 8.52 6.16 1.18
C MET A 25 9.05 7.59 1.00
N GLY A 26 9.28 8.33 2.10
CA GLY A 26 9.60 9.75 2.05
C GLY A 26 8.41 10.61 1.57
N VAL A 27 7.18 10.22 1.90
CA VAL A 27 5.95 10.95 1.56
C VAL A 27 5.19 11.36 2.82
N SER A 28 4.16 12.20 2.69
CA SER A 28 3.32 12.56 3.82
C SER A 28 2.37 11.43 4.22
N ARG A 29 2.10 11.28 5.53
CA ARG A 29 1.07 10.36 6.03
C ARG A 29 -0.31 10.67 5.46
N SER A 30 -0.61 11.95 5.18
CA SER A 30 -1.86 12.35 4.52
C SER A 30 -1.96 11.82 3.10
N ALA A 31 -0.87 11.84 2.32
CA ALA A 31 -0.87 11.26 0.98
C ALA A 31 -1.17 9.76 1.00
N VAL A 32 -0.58 9.01 1.94
CA VAL A 32 -0.92 7.59 2.14
C VAL A 32 -2.38 7.42 2.53
N ASN A 33 -2.88 8.22 3.47
CA ASN A 33 -4.28 8.18 3.89
C ASN A 33 -5.24 8.43 2.71
N ASP A 34 -4.98 9.44 1.88
CA ASP A 34 -5.84 9.79 0.75
C ASP A 34 -5.80 8.72 -0.36
N VAL A 35 -4.65 8.09 -0.56
CA VAL A 35 -4.47 6.98 -1.51
C VAL A 35 -5.19 5.72 -1.03
N GLU A 36 -4.97 5.31 0.22
CA GLU A 36 -5.62 4.13 0.78
C GLU A 36 -7.14 4.31 0.73
N ASN A 37 -7.63 5.49 1.12
CA ASN A 37 -9.05 5.82 1.16
C ASN A 37 -9.67 6.21 -0.19
N MET A 38 -8.99 5.99 -1.32
CA MET A 38 -9.49 6.37 -2.65
C MET A 38 -9.90 7.84 -2.83
N ARG A 39 -9.57 8.73 -1.89
CA ARG A 39 -9.81 10.17 -2.01
C ARG A 39 -8.94 10.77 -3.10
N ARG A 40 -7.83 10.10 -3.42
CA ARG A 40 -6.91 10.47 -4.47
C ARG A 40 -6.25 9.24 -5.10
N ASN A 41 -6.11 9.24 -6.43
CA ASN A 41 -5.24 8.28 -7.10
C ASN A 41 -3.76 8.58 -6.80
N PRO A 42 -2.91 7.55 -6.61
CA PRO A 42 -1.48 7.74 -6.38
C PRO A 42 -0.84 8.41 -7.60
N SER A 43 -0.04 9.45 -7.37
CA SER A 43 0.72 10.10 -8.43
C SER A 43 1.85 9.21 -8.94
N ALA A 44 2.41 9.53 -10.11
CA ALA A 44 3.58 8.85 -10.63
C ALA A 44 4.75 8.87 -9.63
N SER A 45 5.00 10.00 -8.96
CA SER A 45 6.04 10.11 -7.93
C SER A 45 5.77 9.22 -6.71
N PHE A 46 4.50 9.10 -6.28
CA PHE A 46 4.11 8.20 -5.20
C PHE A 46 4.38 6.73 -5.58
N LEU A 47 3.99 6.34 -6.79
CA LEU A 47 4.22 4.98 -7.30
C LEU A 47 5.72 4.68 -7.46
N ALA A 48 6.51 5.64 -7.94
CA ALA A 48 7.96 5.50 -8.02
C ALA A 48 8.59 5.32 -6.63
N ALA A 49 8.15 6.11 -5.64
CA ALA A 49 8.60 5.96 -4.25
C ALA A 49 8.19 4.60 -3.67
N PHE A 50 6.96 4.16 -3.91
CA PHE A 50 6.45 2.87 -3.46
C PHE A 50 7.28 1.71 -4.05
N ASN A 51 7.44 1.68 -5.37
CA ASN A 51 8.20 0.63 -6.05
C ASN A 51 9.65 0.62 -5.58
N ARG A 52 10.34 1.77 -5.55
CA ARG A 52 11.73 1.85 -5.07
C ARG A 52 11.90 1.31 -3.65
N THR A 53 10.93 1.57 -2.78
CA THR A 53 11.01 1.20 -1.35
C THR A 53 10.67 -0.26 -1.12
N PHE A 54 9.69 -0.79 -1.86
CA PHE A 54 9.06 -2.07 -1.54
C PHE A 54 9.23 -3.18 -2.59
N GLU A 55 9.95 -2.96 -3.69
CA GLU A 55 10.13 -3.95 -4.76
C GLU A 55 10.59 -5.32 -4.21
N LYS A 56 11.54 -5.33 -3.27
CA LYS A 56 12.08 -6.56 -2.67
C LYS A 56 11.05 -7.38 -1.88
N TYR A 57 9.92 -6.79 -1.50
CA TYR A 57 8.84 -7.47 -0.77
C TYR A 57 7.74 -7.98 -1.70
N LYS A 58 7.79 -7.70 -3.00
CA LYS A 58 6.83 -8.22 -4.00
C LYS A 58 7.16 -9.67 -4.37
N THR A 59 7.18 -10.53 -3.36
CA THR A 59 7.47 -11.97 -3.48
C THR A 59 6.18 -12.77 -3.72
N PRO A 60 6.27 -14.04 -4.15
CA PRO A 60 5.10 -14.92 -4.22
C PRO A 60 4.31 -14.98 -2.91
N ASP A 61 5.01 -15.00 -1.77
CA ASP A 61 4.37 -15.00 -0.44
C ASP A 61 3.53 -13.75 -0.18
N PHE A 62 4.03 -12.58 -0.59
CA PHE A 62 3.27 -11.35 -0.51
C PHE A 62 2.00 -11.42 -1.36
N TYR A 63 2.08 -11.96 -2.58
CA TYR A 63 0.91 -12.09 -3.45
C TYR A 63 -0.10 -13.14 -2.96
N LEU A 64 0.37 -14.23 -2.34
CA LEU A 64 -0.49 -15.20 -1.65
C LEU A 64 -1.22 -14.57 -0.46
N PHE A 65 -0.49 -13.77 0.34
CA PHE A 65 -1.08 -12.97 1.40
C PHE A 65 -2.12 -12.00 0.84
N LEU A 66 -1.77 -11.22 -0.19
CA LEU A 66 -2.63 -10.19 -0.77
C LEU A 66 -3.95 -10.78 -1.29
N ASN A 67 -3.89 -11.92 -1.98
CA ASN A 67 -5.06 -12.63 -2.49
C ASN A 67 -5.97 -13.13 -1.36
N SER A 68 -5.40 -13.60 -0.26
CA SER A 68 -6.17 -14.02 0.92
C SER A 68 -6.76 -12.81 1.65
N PHE A 69 -5.97 -11.76 1.82
CA PHE A 69 -6.34 -10.52 2.49
C PHE A 69 -7.52 -9.81 1.81
N LYS A 70 -7.52 -9.74 0.47
CA LYS A 70 -8.62 -9.22 -0.34
C LYS A 70 -9.97 -9.90 -0.08
N LYS A 71 -9.97 -11.18 0.32
CA LYS A 71 -11.20 -11.96 0.58
C LYS A 71 -11.78 -11.70 1.97
N ILE A 72 -10.94 -11.32 2.93
CA ILE A 72 -11.31 -11.18 4.35
C ILE A 72 -11.67 -9.72 4.67
N VAL A 73 -11.06 -8.77 3.96
CA VAL A 73 -11.31 -7.35 4.15
C VAL A 73 -12.62 -6.94 3.48
N TYR A 74 -13.67 -6.76 4.28
CA TYR A 74 -15.01 -6.36 3.84
C TYR A 74 -15.12 -4.94 3.29
N LYS A 75 -14.12 -4.08 3.55
CA LYS A 75 -14.10 -2.69 3.11
C LYS A 75 -12.76 -2.34 2.49
N TYR A 76 -12.81 -1.98 1.20
CA TYR A 76 -11.79 -1.14 0.57
C TYR A 76 -11.56 0.08 1.48
N PRO A 77 -10.34 0.62 1.66
CA PRO A 77 -10.23 1.79 2.52
C PRO A 77 -11.02 2.96 1.88
N ILE A 78 -11.77 3.71 2.69
CA ILE A 78 -12.85 4.66 2.31
C ILE A 78 -12.43 6.11 2.49
#